data_AF-A0AA38PTJ6-F1
#
_entry.id   AF-A0AA38PTJ6-F1
#
_cell.length_a   1.000
_cell.length_b   1.000
_cell.length_c   1.000
_cell.angle_alpha   90.00
_cell.angle_beta   90.00
_cell.angle_gamma   90.00
#
_symmetry.space_group_name_H-M   'P 1'
#
loop_
_entity.id
_entity.type
_entity.pdbx_description
1 polymer ?
#
loop_
_entity_poly.entity_id
_entity_poly.type
_entity_poly.pdbx_seq_one_letter_code
_entity_poly.pdbx_strand_id
1 'polypeptide(L)'
;MLRPSSFRPALRSRAVRSTRFASTGSNPQLEAAQKKAQDVFSSTQQTATKAFENAKKIAGPLGETAGKYLARATKSAGPLGDRAGKLMGTYKEPVLYNFTVFREILKQVYRAEGLSPPSSIDVVRSAYRTMWTNATSKAFWQKTISSGEVARLGVYALEAYGIFKIGEMVGRRSIVGYKLD
;
A
#
# COMPACT_ATOMS: atom_id res chain seq x y z
N MET A 1 -41.90 57.54 -10.02
CA MET A 1 -42.63 56.30 -10.36
C MET A 1 -41.59 55.32 -10.91
N LEU A 2 -41.32 54.09 -10.45
CA LEU A 2 -41.95 53.15 -9.51
C LEU A 2 -40.87 52.14 -9.01
N ARG A 3 -40.84 51.94 -7.69
CA ARG A 3 -40.57 50.70 -6.89
C ARG A 3 -39.33 49.80 -7.12
N PRO A 4 -38.58 49.48 -6.04
CA PRO A 4 -37.75 48.28 -5.91
C PRO A 4 -38.56 47.12 -5.29
N SER A 5 -38.39 45.88 -5.76
CA SER A 5 -38.90 44.68 -5.05
C SER A 5 -38.32 43.37 -5.58
N SER A 6 -37.52 42.71 -4.70
CA SER A 6 -37.53 41.28 -4.29
C SER A 6 -37.70 40.18 -5.37
N PHE A 7 -36.90 39.10 -5.41
CA PHE A 7 -36.68 38.12 -4.34
C PHE A 7 -35.34 37.36 -4.52
N ARG A 8 -34.71 37.06 -3.37
CA ARG A 8 -33.55 36.15 -3.23
C ARG A 8 -34.05 34.71 -3.13
N PRO A 9 -33.47 33.73 -3.84
CA PRO A 9 -33.39 32.37 -3.33
C PRO A 9 -32.04 32.20 -2.62
N ALA A 10 -32.07 32.25 -1.29
CA ALA A 10 -31.00 31.72 -0.46
C ALA A 10 -30.95 30.19 -0.65
N LEU A 11 -30.02 29.70 -1.46
CA LEU A 11 -29.70 28.28 -1.50
C LEU A 11 -28.98 27.94 -0.20
N ARG A 12 -29.76 27.30 0.68
CA ARG A 12 -29.38 26.76 1.99
C ARG A 12 -28.01 26.11 1.94
N SER A 13 -27.12 26.61 2.78
CA SER A 13 -25.93 25.91 3.24
C SER A 13 -26.36 24.56 3.81
N ARG A 14 -26.15 23.49 3.04
CA ARG A 14 -26.26 22.13 3.56
C ARG A 14 -25.03 21.91 4.43
N ALA A 15 -25.19 22.14 5.74
CA ALA A 15 -24.21 21.73 6.72
C ALA A 15 -23.94 20.23 6.53
N VAL A 16 -22.75 19.90 6.00
CA VAL A 16 -22.27 18.52 5.97
C VAL A 16 -22.03 18.12 7.41
N ARG A 17 -23.01 17.43 7.98
CA ARG A 17 -22.90 16.82 9.30
C ARG A 17 -21.81 15.76 9.20
N SER A 18 -20.62 16.09 9.68
CA SER A 18 -19.53 15.14 9.94
C SER A 18 -20.08 14.03 10.82
N THR A 19 -20.33 12.86 10.24
CA THR A 19 -20.50 11.62 10.99
C THR A 19 -19.13 11.26 11.54
N ARG A 20 -18.85 11.71 12.75
CA ARG A 20 -17.71 11.26 13.54
C ARG A 20 -17.81 9.73 13.66
N PHE A 21 -16.84 9.02 13.10
CA PHE A 21 -16.61 7.62 13.43
C PHE A 21 -16.19 7.55 14.90
N ALA A 22 -17.10 7.09 15.75
CA ALA A 22 -16.81 6.76 17.13
C ALA A 22 -16.24 5.34 17.18
N SER A 23 -14.92 5.20 17.20
CA SER A 23 -14.25 3.95 17.56
C SER A 23 -13.32 4.20 18.75
N THR A 24 -13.93 4.42 19.91
CA THR A 24 -13.28 4.18 21.20
C THR A 24 -14.34 3.52 22.07
N GLY A 25 -14.25 2.20 22.20
CA GLY A 25 -15.25 1.38 22.89
C GLY A 25 -15.07 -0.09 22.51
N SER A 26 -14.37 -0.82 23.37
CA SER A 26 -14.17 -2.27 23.32
C SER A 26 -15.52 -3.00 23.20
N ASN A 27 -15.82 -3.51 22.01
CA ASN A 27 -16.95 -4.41 21.78
C ASN A 27 -16.45 -5.86 21.78
N PRO A 28 -16.92 -6.73 22.69
CA PRO A 28 -16.51 -8.15 22.75
C PRO A 28 -16.84 -8.93 21.47
N GLN A 29 -17.71 -8.38 20.61
CA GLN A 29 -18.04 -8.94 19.30
C GLN A 29 -16.96 -8.69 18.23
N LEU A 30 -16.13 -7.64 18.37
CA LEU A 30 -14.98 -7.39 17.51
C LEU A 30 -13.83 -8.34 17.82
N GLU A 31 -13.60 -8.71 19.09
CA GLU A 31 -12.57 -9.67 19.46
C GLU A 31 -12.89 -11.08 18.95
N ALA A 32 -14.16 -11.50 18.99
CA ALA A 32 -14.59 -12.79 18.42
C ALA A 32 -14.50 -12.81 16.88
N ALA A 33 -14.77 -11.68 16.23
CA ALA A 33 -14.58 -11.52 14.79
C ALA A 33 -13.10 -11.46 14.40
N GLN A 34 -12.24 -10.84 15.21
CA GLN A 34 -10.79 -10.80 15.00
C GLN A 34 -10.16 -12.17 15.22
N LYS A 35 -10.56 -12.94 16.24
CA LYS A 35 -10.06 -14.31 16.46
C LYS A 35 -10.46 -15.24 15.31
N LYS A 36 -11.71 -15.17 14.83
CA LYS A 36 -12.15 -15.92 13.64
C LYS A 36 -11.47 -15.43 12.36
N ALA A 37 -11.27 -14.14 12.20
CA ALA A 37 -10.52 -13.59 11.08
C ALA A 37 -9.05 -14.03 11.13
N GLN A 38 -8.44 -14.17 12.32
CA GLN A 38 -7.05 -14.58 12.51
C GLN A 38 -6.84 -16.08 12.29
N ASP A 39 -7.81 -16.92 12.67
CA ASP A 39 -7.82 -18.36 12.35
C ASP A 39 -8.09 -18.63 10.86
N VAL A 40 -8.96 -17.82 10.24
CA VAL A 40 -9.15 -17.83 8.79
C VAL A 40 -7.93 -17.25 8.10
N PHE A 41 -7.25 -16.24 8.66
CA PHE A 41 -6.06 -15.64 8.05
C PHE A 41 -4.87 -16.59 8.11
N SER A 42 -4.64 -17.33 9.20
CA SER A 42 -3.53 -18.30 9.30
C SER A 42 -3.74 -19.52 8.40
N SER A 43 -4.97 -20.04 8.32
CA SER A 43 -5.34 -21.14 7.41
C SER A 43 -5.38 -20.69 5.94
N THR A 44 -5.91 -19.49 5.68
CA THR A 44 -5.92 -18.87 4.34
C THR A 44 -4.53 -18.42 3.92
N GLN A 45 -3.60 -18.10 4.83
CA GLN A 45 -2.23 -17.73 4.47
C GLN A 45 -1.47 -18.95 3.95
N GLN A 46 -1.69 -20.15 4.50
CA GLN A 46 -1.10 -21.38 3.97
C GLN A 46 -1.73 -21.82 2.63
N THR A 47 -3.01 -21.55 2.42
CA THR A 47 -3.68 -21.82 1.13
C THR A 47 -3.40 -20.74 0.10
N ALA A 48 -3.28 -19.49 0.53
CA ALA A 48 -2.95 -18.34 -0.30
C ALA A 48 -1.49 -18.35 -0.70
N THR A 49 -0.55 -18.82 0.13
CA THR A 49 0.85 -19.03 -0.29
C THR A 49 0.93 -20.12 -1.35
N LYS A 50 0.24 -21.25 -1.17
CA LYS A 50 0.17 -22.32 -2.19
C LYS A 50 -0.55 -21.86 -3.47
N ALA A 51 -1.63 -21.09 -3.34
CA ALA A 51 -2.35 -20.52 -4.46
C ALA A 51 -1.55 -19.42 -5.16
N PHE A 52 -0.77 -18.61 -4.43
CA PHE A 52 0.15 -17.62 -4.99
C PHE A 52 1.37 -18.28 -5.62
N GLU A 53 1.89 -19.38 -5.07
CA GLU A 53 2.99 -20.14 -5.66
C GLU A 53 2.55 -20.81 -6.96
N ASN A 54 1.36 -21.41 -6.97
CA ASN A 54 0.77 -21.99 -8.17
C ASN A 54 0.38 -20.90 -9.18
N ALA A 55 -0.19 -19.79 -8.72
CA ALA A 55 -0.47 -18.64 -9.58
C ALA A 55 0.82 -18.00 -10.10
N LYS A 56 1.90 -17.93 -9.33
CA LYS A 56 3.21 -17.40 -9.77
C LYS A 56 3.92 -18.34 -10.75
N LYS A 57 3.73 -19.65 -10.63
CA LYS A 57 4.12 -20.65 -11.64
C LYS A 57 3.33 -20.50 -12.95
N ILE A 58 2.06 -20.10 -12.86
CA ILE A 58 1.17 -19.91 -14.02
C ILE A 58 1.25 -18.47 -14.57
N ALA A 59 1.72 -17.50 -13.79
CA ALA A 59 1.76 -16.06 -14.09
C ALA A 59 3.17 -15.47 -14.22
N GLY A 60 4.20 -16.28 -14.47
CA GLY A 60 5.36 -15.79 -15.22
C GLY A 60 4.94 -15.44 -16.65
N PRO A 61 5.70 -14.63 -17.40
CA PRO A 61 5.26 -13.36 -18.03
C PRO A 61 3.95 -13.47 -18.86
N LEU A 62 2.79 -13.56 -18.18
CA LEU A 62 1.55 -14.02 -18.82
C LEU A 62 0.30 -13.25 -18.33
N GLY A 63 0.36 -11.92 -18.37
CA GLY A 63 -0.85 -11.10 -18.21
C GLY A 63 -1.93 -11.41 -19.25
N GLU A 64 -1.56 -11.97 -20.41
CA GLU A 64 -2.47 -12.23 -21.53
C GLU A 64 -3.01 -13.66 -21.60
N THR A 65 -2.29 -14.68 -21.11
CA THR A 65 -2.77 -16.08 -21.15
C THR A 65 -3.55 -16.47 -19.91
N ALA A 66 -3.31 -15.84 -18.75
CA ALA A 66 -4.17 -16.00 -17.58
C ALA A 66 -5.62 -15.63 -17.91
N GLY A 67 -5.83 -14.56 -18.68
CA GLY A 67 -7.16 -14.19 -19.20
C GLY A 67 -7.78 -15.28 -20.08
N LYS A 68 -6.98 -15.96 -20.92
CA LYS A 68 -7.44 -17.05 -21.79
C LYS A 68 -7.82 -18.31 -21.01
N TYR A 69 -7.09 -18.66 -19.96
CA TYR A 69 -7.42 -19.81 -19.10
C TYR A 69 -8.64 -19.54 -18.21
N LEU A 70 -8.76 -18.33 -17.68
CA LEU A 70 -9.93 -17.92 -16.90
C LEU A 70 -11.18 -17.87 -17.78
N ALA A 71 -11.06 -17.40 -19.03
CA ALA A 71 -12.12 -17.46 -20.04
C ALA A 71 -12.51 -18.89 -20.44
N ARG A 72 -11.56 -19.84 -20.40
CA ARG A 72 -11.83 -21.25 -20.72
C ARG A 72 -12.44 -22.01 -19.55
N ALA A 73 -12.02 -21.71 -18.32
CA ALA A 73 -12.59 -22.26 -17.09
C ALA A 73 -14.02 -21.75 -16.83
N THR A 74 -14.29 -20.49 -17.15
CA THR A 74 -15.66 -19.93 -17.13
C THR A 74 -16.54 -20.55 -18.20
N LYS A 75 -16.03 -20.73 -19.43
CA LYS A 75 -16.74 -21.46 -20.50
C LYS A 75 -17.00 -22.95 -20.19
N SER A 76 -16.10 -23.63 -19.48
CA SER A 76 -16.27 -25.06 -19.14
C SER A 76 -17.16 -25.31 -17.92
N ALA A 77 -17.47 -24.26 -17.13
CA ALA A 77 -18.28 -24.36 -15.91
C ALA A 77 -19.79 -24.15 -16.15
N GLY A 78 -20.21 -23.91 -17.39
CA GLY A 78 -21.62 -23.80 -17.78
C GLY A 78 -22.43 -22.74 -17.01
N PRO A 79 -23.77 -22.84 -16.96
CA PRO A 79 -24.65 -21.83 -16.35
C PRO A 79 -24.41 -21.61 -14.85
N LEU A 80 -23.81 -22.59 -14.16
CA LEU A 80 -23.41 -22.48 -12.76
C LEU A 80 -22.16 -21.62 -12.58
N GLY A 81 -21.19 -21.75 -13.51
CA GLY A 81 -20.00 -20.90 -13.58
C GLY A 81 -20.34 -19.44 -13.86
N ASP A 82 -21.34 -19.18 -14.71
CA ASP A 82 -21.80 -17.83 -15.01
C ASP A 82 -22.50 -17.15 -13.81
N ARG A 83 -23.26 -17.92 -13.03
CA ARG A 83 -23.94 -17.42 -11.81
C ARG A 83 -22.96 -17.23 -10.65
N ALA A 84 -22.04 -18.17 -10.43
CA ALA A 84 -20.96 -18.02 -9.46
C ALA A 84 -20.00 -16.88 -9.85
N GLY A 85 -19.69 -16.74 -11.14
CA GLY A 85 -18.91 -15.64 -11.70
C GLY A 85 -19.58 -14.29 -11.53
N LYS A 86 -20.90 -14.18 -11.74
CA LYS A 86 -21.68 -12.96 -11.47
C LYS A 86 -21.72 -12.60 -9.98
N LEU A 87 -21.95 -13.57 -9.10
CA LEU A 87 -21.96 -13.35 -7.64
C LEU A 87 -20.57 -13.03 -7.06
N MET A 88 -19.50 -13.62 -7.59
CA MET A 88 -18.13 -13.20 -7.24
C MET A 88 -17.76 -11.87 -7.89
N GLY A 89 -18.31 -11.55 -9.06
CA GLY A 89 -18.07 -10.30 -9.79
C GLY A 89 -18.50 -9.08 -8.96
N THR A 90 -19.66 -9.15 -8.30
CA THR A 90 -20.18 -8.06 -7.47
C THR A 90 -19.31 -7.73 -6.25
N TYR A 91 -18.56 -8.69 -5.71
CA TYR A 91 -17.62 -8.44 -4.59
C TYR A 91 -16.21 -8.08 -5.07
N LYS A 92 -15.82 -8.51 -6.27
CA LYS A 92 -14.53 -8.14 -6.87
C LYS A 92 -14.51 -6.67 -7.28
N GLU A 93 -15.63 -6.15 -7.76
CA GLU A 93 -15.74 -4.78 -8.26
C GLU A 93 -15.42 -3.69 -7.21
N PRO A 94 -15.95 -3.70 -5.97
CA PRO A 94 -15.58 -2.71 -4.96
C PRO A 94 -14.15 -2.86 -4.47
N VAL A 95 -13.61 -4.08 -4.40
CA VAL A 95 -12.23 -4.33 -3.99
C VAL A 95 -11.26 -3.79 -5.04
N LEU A 96 -11.51 -4.10 -6.33
CA LEU A 96 -10.70 -3.59 -7.43
C LEU A 96 -10.75 -2.07 -7.50
N TYR A 97 -11.92 -1.46 -7.30
CA TYR A 97 -12.05 0.00 -7.22
C TYR A 97 -11.22 0.60 -6.07
N ASN A 98 -11.27 0.01 -4.87
CA ASN A 98 -10.46 0.50 -3.75
C ASN A 98 -8.95 0.35 -4.01
N PHE A 99 -8.54 -0.74 -4.68
CA PHE A 99 -7.14 -0.91 -5.10
C PHE A 99 -6.72 0.08 -6.17
N THR A 100 -7.58 0.44 -7.13
CA THR A 100 -7.22 1.43 -8.15
C THR A 100 -7.07 2.82 -7.54
N VAL A 101 -7.96 3.20 -6.63
CA VAL A 101 -7.84 4.46 -5.87
C VAL A 101 -6.57 4.45 -5.03
N PHE A 102 -6.32 3.38 -4.26
CA PHE A 102 -5.10 3.23 -3.47
C PHE A 102 -3.83 3.33 -4.34
N ARG A 103 -3.82 2.70 -5.52
CA ARG A 103 -2.71 2.77 -6.47
C ARG A 103 -2.44 4.18 -6.96
N GLU A 104 -3.47 4.96 -7.27
CA GLU A 104 -3.30 6.36 -7.70
C GLU A 104 -2.80 7.25 -6.55
N ILE A 105 -3.28 7.03 -5.32
CA ILE A 105 -2.74 7.72 -4.13
C ILE A 105 -1.26 7.38 -3.95
N LEU A 106 -0.87 6.11 -4.03
CA LEU A 106 0.53 5.70 -3.97
C LEU A 106 1.37 6.36 -5.07
N LYS A 107 0.83 6.51 -6.28
CA LYS A 107 1.53 7.16 -7.39
C LYS A 107 1.77 8.64 -7.13
N GLN A 108 0.82 9.32 -6.50
CA GLN A 108 0.97 10.72 -6.11
C GLN A 108 2.03 10.87 -5.03
N VAL A 109 1.98 10.04 -3.99
CA VAL A 109 2.99 10.01 -2.91
C VAL A 109 4.37 9.69 -3.48
N TYR A 110 4.48 8.72 -4.40
CA TYR A 110 5.76 8.38 -5.03
C TYR A 110 6.43 9.58 -5.71
N ARG A 111 5.63 10.43 -6.39
CA ARG A 111 6.14 11.65 -7.02
C ARG A 111 6.40 12.77 -6.02
N ALA A 112 5.49 12.96 -5.06
CA ALA A 112 5.58 14.03 -4.07
C ALA A 112 6.76 13.83 -3.11
N GLU A 113 6.99 12.59 -2.67
CA GLU A 113 8.08 12.21 -1.76
C GLU A 113 9.39 11.95 -2.49
N GLY A 114 9.42 12.10 -3.82
CA GLY A 114 10.64 11.90 -4.60
C GLY A 114 11.23 10.48 -4.47
N LEU A 115 10.38 9.46 -4.33
CA LEU A 115 10.81 8.05 -4.24
C LEU A 115 11.41 7.51 -5.56
N SER A 116 11.40 8.33 -6.62
CA SER A 116 12.13 8.03 -7.85
C SER A 116 13.63 8.06 -7.61
N PRO A 117 14.39 7.07 -8.10
CA PRO A 117 15.84 7.13 -8.04
C PRO A 117 16.31 8.42 -8.74
N PRO A 118 17.27 9.17 -8.14
CA PRO A 118 17.78 10.39 -8.74
C PRO A 118 18.39 10.09 -10.11
N SER A 119 17.97 10.83 -11.13
CA SER A 119 18.37 10.60 -12.53
C SER A 119 19.80 11.07 -12.84
N SER A 120 20.41 11.86 -11.96
CA SER A 120 21.72 12.47 -12.14
C SER A 120 22.75 11.91 -11.16
N ILE A 121 23.86 11.41 -11.68
CA ILE A 121 24.98 10.86 -10.90
C ILE A 121 25.57 11.90 -9.95
N ASP A 122 25.56 13.18 -10.34
CA ASP A 122 26.08 14.27 -9.51
C ASP A 122 25.32 14.44 -8.20
N VAL A 123 24.01 14.18 -8.19
CA VAL A 123 23.18 14.24 -6.97
C VAL A 123 23.57 13.12 -6.00
N VAL A 124 23.83 11.93 -6.50
CA VAL A 124 24.30 10.80 -5.68
C VAL A 124 25.69 11.11 -5.11
N ARG A 125 26.60 11.63 -5.95
CA ARG A 125 27.96 11.97 -5.55
C ARG A 125 28.01 13.11 -4.53
N SER A 126 27.20 14.14 -4.71
CA SER A 126 27.13 15.26 -3.76
C SER A 126 26.54 14.80 -2.43
N ALA A 127 25.45 14.01 -2.44
CA ALA A 127 24.86 13.45 -1.23
C ALA A 127 25.88 12.60 -0.44
N TYR A 128 26.62 11.73 -1.13
CA TYR A 128 27.68 10.93 -0.49
C TYR A 128 28.77 11.80 0.12
N ARG A 129 29.26 12.81 -0.61
CA ARG A 129 30.27 13.75 -0.10
C ARG A 129 29.77 14.48 1.15
N THR A 130 28.54 15.00 1.13
CA THR A 130 27.95 15.71 2.26
C THR A 130 27.79 14.79 3.47
N MET A 131 27.31 13.57 3.28
CA MET A 131 27.22 12.58 4.36
C MET A 131 28.59 12.26 4.95
N TRP A 132 29.60 12.05 4.10
CA TRP A 132 30.96 11.78 4.53
C TRP A 132 31.56 12.94 5.34
N THR A 133 31.45 14.17 4.83
CA THR A 133 31.97 15.36 5.53
C THR A 133 31.28 15.58 6.87
N ASN A 134 29.97 15.32 6.96
CA ASN A 134 29.23 15.45 8.21
C ASN A 134 29.60 14.33 9.20
N ALA A 135 29.75 13.10 8.73
CA ALA A 135 30.12 11.96 9.56
C ALA A 135 31.50 12.10 10.19
N THR A 136 32.48 12.67 9.47
CA THR A 136 33.84 12.89 9.98
C THR A 136 33.97 14.18 10.82
N SER A 137 32.98 15.07 10.78
CA SER A 137 33.01 16.34 11.50
C SER A 137 32.61 16.20 12.97
N LYS A 138 33.50 16.60 13.90
CA LYS A 138 33.17 16.67 15.34
C LYS A 138 32.06 17.69 15.64
N ALA A 139 32.04 18.81 14.92
CA ALA A 139 31.04 19.85 15.11
C ALA A 139 29.62 19.38 14.75
N PHE A 140 29.50 18.50 13.75
CA PHE A 140 28.22 17.88 13.39
C PHE A 140 27.69 17.04 14.56
N TRP A 141 28.49 16.13 15.10
CA TRP A 141 28.08 15.29 16.24
C TRP A 141 27.76 16.08 17.50
N GLN A 142 28.57 17.10 17.82
CA GLN A 142 28.28 17.99 18.94
C GLN A 142 26.94 18.71 18.78
N LYS A 143 26.65 19.22 17.58
CA LYS A 143 25.36 19.86 17.27
C LYS A 143 24.21 18.87 17.33
N THR A 144 24.34 17.68 16.78
CA THR A 144 23.28 16.66 16.77
C THR A 144 22.93 16.20 18.19
N ILE A 145 23.93 16.10 19.07
CA ILE A 145 23.72 15.76 20.47
C ILE A 145 23.07 16.92 21.23
N SER A 146 23.58 18.15 21.07
CA SER A 146 23.04 19.31 21.79
C SER A 146 21.65 19.74 21.33
N SER A 147 21.29 19.49 20.07
CA SER A 147 19.96 19.73 19.50
C SER A 147 18.95 18.64 19.79
N GLY A 148 19.38 17.48 20.34
CA GLY A 148 18.50 16.33 20.58
C GLY A 148 18.09 15.57 19.31
N GLU A 149 18.72 15.81 18.17
CA GLU A 149 18.39 15.18 16.88
C GLU A 149 18.85 13.71 16.75
N VAL A 150 19.52 13.17 17.77
CA VAL A 150 20.04 11.80 17.79
C VAL A 150 18.93 10.76 17.55
N ALA A 151 17.74 10.98 18.10
CA ALA A 151 16.60 10.07 17.89
C ALA A 151 16.19 10.01 16.42
N ARG A 152 16.16 11.16 15.73
CA ARG A 152 15.83 11.25 14.31
C ARG A 152 16.88 10.55 13.45
N LEU A 153 18.16 10.72 13.78
CA LEU A 153 19.25 10.00 13.11
C LEU A 153 19.10 8.48 13.27
N GLY A 154 18.70 8.01 14.47
CA GLY A 154 18.41 6.61 14.72
C GLY A 154 17.25 6.06 13.89
N VAL A 155 16.17 6.83 13.75
CA VAL A 155 15.05 6.48 12.87
C VAL A 155 15.51 6.35 11.42
N TYR A 156 16.30 7.31 10.92
CA TYR A 156 16.85 7.23 9.57
C TYR A 156 17.79 6.04 9.36
N ALA A 157 18.58 5.66 10.37
CA ALA A 157 19.41 4.46 10.31
C ALA A 157 18.56 3.18 10.21
N LEU A 158 17.45 3.11 10.96
CA LEU A 158 16.50 2.00 10.89
C LEU A 158 15.79 1.93 9.53
N GLU A 159 15.38 3.07 8.98
CA GLU A 159 14.79 3.15 7.64
C GLU A 159 15.78 2.68 6.57
N ALA A 160 17.02 3.15 6.63
CA ALA A 160 18.09 2.72 5.70
C ALA A 160 18.36 1.21 5.82
N TYR A 161 18.38 0.67 7.05
CA TYR A 161 18.51 -0.77 7.29
C TYR A 161 17.32 -1.55 6.72
N GLY A 162 16.09 -1.03 6.84
CA GLY A 162 14.90 -1.60 6.24
C GLY A 162 15.00 -1.68 4.71
N ILE A 163 15.38 -0.58 4.05
CA ILE A 163 15.58 -0.54 2.59
C ILE A 163 16.68 -1.52 2.16
N PHE A 164 17.77 -1.61 2.91
CA PHE A 164 18.84 -2.57 2.65
C PHE A 164 18.33 -4.02 2.68
N LYS A 165 17.52 -4.40 3.69
CA LYS A 165 16.93 -5.74 3.77
C LYS A 165 15.92 -6.03 2.66
N ILE A 166 15.16 -5.03 2.20
CA ILE A 166 14.32 -5.18 1.00
C ILE A 166 15.21 -5.48 -0.22
N GLY A 167 16.34 -4.78 -0.36
CA GLY A 167 17.34 -5.06 -1.39
C GLY A 167 17.86 -6.50 -1.34
N GLU A 168 18.20 -7.02 -0.15
CA GLU A 168 18.58 -8.43 0.03
C GLU A 168 17.46 -9.39 -0.38
N MET A 169 16.19 -9.10 -0.04
CA MET A 169 15.05 -9.93 -0.45
C MET A 169 14.90 -9.98 -1.98
N VAL A 170 15.10 -8.86 -2.66
CA VAL A 170 15.08 -8.78 -4.13
C VAL A 170 16.26 -9.55 -4.72
N GLY A 171 17.47 -9.35 -4.19
CA GLY A 171 18.69 -10.01 -4.65
C GLY A 171 18.64 -11.53 -4.51
N ARG A 172 18.16 -12.03 -3.36
CA ARG A 172 17.97 -13.48 -3.13
C ARG A 172 16.66 -14.03 -3.72
N ARG A 173 15.79 -13.16 -4.25
CA ARG A 173 14.46 -13.49 -4.81
C ARG A 173 13.57 -14.33 -3.87
N SER A 174 13.79 -14.19 -2.56
CA SER A 174 13.06 -14.90 -1.51
C SER A 174 12.65 -13.94 -0.40
N ILE A 175 11.41 -14.08 0.06
CA ILE A 175 10.87 -13.28 1.16
C ILE A 175 11.42 -13.80 2.49
N VAL A 176 11.62 -15.12 2.60
CA VAL A 176 12.07 -15.79 3.83
C VAL A 176 13.33 -16.59 3.54
N GLY A 177 14.41 -16.32 4.28
CA GLY A 177 15.66 -17.07 4.22
C GLY A 177 16.32 -17.16 2.84
N TYR A 178 17.45 -17.88 2.79
CA TYR A 178 17.97 -18.44 1.55
C TYR A 178 17.32 -19.79 1.30
N LYS A 179 17.12 -20.13 0.04
CA LYS A 179 16.70 -21.48 -0.33
C LYS A 179 17.93 -22.39 -0.22
N LEU A 180 17.84 -23.40 0.62
CA LEU A 180 18.83 -24.45 0.78
C LEU A 180 18.33 -25.65 -0.05
N ASP A 181 18.22 -25.47 -1.35
CA ASP A 181 17.86 -26.52 -2.30
C ASP A 181 19.12 -26.93 -3.09
#